data_AF-A0A6G8BSC3-F1
#
_entry.id   AF-A0A6G8BSC3-F1
#
_cell.length_a   1.000
_cell.length_b   1.000
_cell.length_c   1.000
_cell.angle_alpha   90.00
_cell.angle_beta   90.00
_cell.angle_gamma   90.00
#
_symmetry.space_group_name_H-M   'P 1'
#
loop_
_entity.id
_entity.type
_entity.pdbx_description
1 polymer ?
#
loop_
_entity_poly.entity_id
_entity_poly.type
_entity_poly.pdbx_seq_one_letter_code
_entity_poly.pdbx_strand_id
1 'polypeptide(L)' 'MSDQIHSFIKLFQERSELLEIRGCIRDGDEPIVLLARWLTESEDHLSDDDISILADIGGMLYQAQFQERKFRPHT' A
#
# COMPACT_ATOMS: atom_id res chain seq x y z
N MET A 1 15.20 16.93 6.19
CA MET A 1 13.99 16.29 5.64
C MET A 1 14.31 15.12 4.71
N SER A 2 15.36 15.20 3.87
CA SER A 2 15.81 14.09 3.01
C SER A 2 16.08 12.77 3.79
N ASP A 3 16.79 12.84 4.92
CA ASP A 3 17.23 11.65 5.65
C ASP A 3 16.09 10.81 6.24
N GLN A 4 14.97 11.44 6.60
CA GLN A 4 13.82 10.74 7.16
C GLN A 4 13.02 10.02 6.07
N ILE A 5 12.87 10.64 4.89
CA ILE A 5 12.27 9.99 3.71
C ILE A 5 13.12 8.77 3.31
N HIS A 6 14.44 8.92 3.28
CA HIS A 6 15.35 7.79 3.03
C HIS A 6 15.20 6.67 4.05
N SER A 7 14.98 7.01 5.32
CA SER A 7 14.76 6.02 6.39
C SER A 7 13.46 5.23 6.18
N PHE A 8 12.36 5.90 5.80
CA PHE A 8 11.10 5.22 5.49
C PHE A 8 11.18 4.37 4.22
N ILE A 9 11.85 4.85 3.16
CA ILE A 9 12.08 4.05 1.95
C ILE A 9 12.87 2.78 2.29
N LYS A 10 13.93 2.88 3.10
CA LYS A 10 14.70 1.72 3.53
C LYS A 10 13.85 0.75 4.34
N LEU A 11 13.01 1.25 5.26
CA LEU A 11 12.07 0.40 6.00
C LEU A 11 11.09 -0.31 5.05
N PHE A 12 10.59 0.36 4.01
CA PHE A 12 9.71 -0.27 3.02
C PHE A 12 10.42 -1.39 2.26
N GLN A 13 11.69 -1.19 1.88
CA GLN A 13 12.52 -2.22 1.25
C GLN A 13 12.68 -3.44 2.16
N GLU A 14 13.10 -3.24 3.41
CA GLU A 14 13.27 -4.32 4.39
C GLU A 14 11.95 -5.09 4.62
N ARG A 15 10.81 -4.40 4.67
CA ARG A 15 9.49 -5.04 4.81
C ARG A 15 9.09 -5.82 3.57
N SER A 16 9.38 -5.31 2.38
CA SER A 16 9.12 -6.01 1.11
C SER A 16 9.88 -7.33 1.04
N GLU A 17 11.17 -7.31 1.36
CA GLU A 17 12.01 -8.52 1.39
C GLU A 17 11.46 -9.56 2.37
N LEU A 18 11.03 -9.13 3.56
CA LEU A 18 10.43 -10.04 4.54
C LEU A 18 9.09 -10.64 4.07
N LEU A 19 8.27 -9.88 3.34
CA LEU A 19 7.00 -10.37 2.79
C LEU A 19 7.25 -11.41 1.68
N GLU A 20 8.25 -11.16 0.83
CA GLU A 20 8.68 -12.10 -0.21
C GLU A 20 9.18 -13.42 0.39
N ILE A 21 10.07 -13.36 1.40
CA ILE A 21 10.60 -14.55 2.09
C ILE A 21 9.48 -15.39 2.73
N ARG A 22 8.44 -14.74 3.26
CA ARG A 22 7.31 -15.43 3.90
C ARG A 22 6.41 -16.15 2.91
N GLY A 23 6.66 -16.03 1.60
CA GLY A 23 5.79 -16.60 0.56
C GLY A 23 4.36 -16.07 0.69
N CYS A 24 4.20 -14.86 1.23
CA CYS A 24 2.89 -14.25 1.41
C CYS A 24 2.44 -13.78 0.04
N ILE A 25 1.89 -14.72 -0.75
CA ILE A 25 1.09 -14.42 -1.94
C ILE A 25 -0.17 -13.80 -1.38
N ARG A 26 -0.09 -12.52 -1.05
CA ARG A 26 -1.23 -11.74 -0.65
C ARG A 26 -2.19 -11.73 -1.83
N ASP A 27 -3.46 -11.97 -1.54
CA ASP A 27 -4.50 -11.61 -2.51
C ASP A 27 -4.26 -10.15 -2.87
N GLY A 28 -4.35 -9.82 -4.16
CA GLY A 28 -3.93 -8.52 -4.68
C GLY A 28 -4.51 -7.41 -3.82
N ASP A 29 -5.76 -7.55 -3.38
CA ASP A 29 -6.53 -6.55 -2.64
C ASP A 29 -6.05 -6.30 -1.19
N GLU A 30 -5.22 -7.16 -0.60
CA GLU A 30 -4.89 -7.08 0.83
C GLU A 30 -4.23 -5.76 1.27
N PRO A 31 -3.29 -5.14 0.52
CA PRO A 31 -2.76 -3.83 0.86
C PRO A 31 -3.81 -2.72 0.84
N ILE A 32 -4.79 -2.79 -0.08
CA ILE A 32 -5.89 -1.81 -0.17
C ILE A 32 -6.80 -1.94 1.04
N VAL A 33 -7.16 -3.18 1.40
CA VAL A 33 -7.99 -3.46 2.58
C VAL A 33 -7.30 -2.99 3.86
N LEU A 34 -6.00 -3.23 4.01
CA LEU A 34 -5.24 -2.76 5.16
C LEU A 34 -5.21 -1.23 5.24
N LEU A 35 -4.98 -0.55 4.13
CA LEU A 35 -4.96 0.91 4.09
C LEU A 35 -6.34 1.50 4.41
N ALA A 36 -7.42 0.98 3.79
CA ALA A 36 -8.78 1.44 4.05
C ALA A 36 -9.21 1.21 5.50
N ARG A 37 -8.84 0.05 6.07
CA ARG A 37 -9.09 -0.25 7.48
C ARG A 37 -8.37 0.74 8.39
N TRP A 38 -7.08 0.97 8.16
CA TRP A 38 -6.30 1.88 8.99
C TRP A 38 -6.79 3.33 8.88
N LEU A 39 -7.17 3.79 7.69
CA LEU A 39 -7.80 5.09 7.48
C LEU A 39 -9.09 5.23 8.29
N THR A 40 -9.95 4.22 8.25
CA THR A 40 -11.21 4.20 9.03
C THR A 40 -10.94 4.22 10.53
N GLU A 41 -9.91 3.51 11.00
CA GLU A 41 -9.54 3.45 12.42
C GLU A 41 -8.80 4.71 12.91
N SER A 42 -8.23 5.52 12.00
CA SER A 42 -7.36 6.65 12.33
C SER A 42 -7.90 8.01 11.90
N GLU A 43 -9.08 8.07 11.28
CA GLU A 43 -9.66 9.29 10.67
C GLU A 43 -9.64 10.50 11.61
N ASP A 44 -9.96 10.30 12.90
CA ASP A 44 -9.97 11.35 13.93
C ASP A 44 -8.59 12.00 14.19
N HIS A 45 -7.51 11.38 13.73
CA HIS A 45 -6.13 11.83 13.92
C HIS A 45 -5.45 12.34 12.64
N LEU A 46 -6.17 12.31 11.51
CA LEU A 46 -5.65 12.70 10.21
C LEU A 46 -6.16 14.06 9.81
N SER A 47 -5.29 14.87 9.21
CA SER A 47 -5.74 16.08 8.52
C SER A 47 -6.35 15.74 7.16
N ASP A 48 -7.11 16.67 6.58
CA ASP A 48 -7.63 16.53 5.21
C ASP A 48 -6.51 16.32 4.19
N ASP A 49 -5.35 16.93 4.40
CA ASP A 49 -4.16 16.75 3.55
C ASP A 49 -3.59 15.33 3.68
N ASP A 50 -3.53 14.78 4.90
CA ASP A 50 -3.09 13.39 5.12
C ASP A 50 -4.05 12.41 4.43
N ILE A 51 -5.36 12.62 4.59
CA ILE A 51 -6.39 11.81 3.94
C ILE A 51 -6.26 11.89 2.41
N SER A 52 -6.02 13.08 1.85
CA SER A 52 -5.83 13.26 0.41
C SER A 52 -4.63 12.46 -0.11
N ILE A 53 -3.47 12.54 0.56
CA ILE A 53 -2.26 11.82 0.15
C ILE A 53 -2.48 10.30 0.24
N LEU A 54 -3.13 9.84 1.31
CA LEU A 54 -3.39 8.42 1.52
C LEU A 54 -4.45 7.87 0.56
N ALA A 55 -5.44 8.69 0.18
CA ALA A 55 -6.41 8.36 -0.87
C ALA A 55 -5.72 8.19 -2.23
N ASP A 56 -4.77 9.06 -2.58
CA ASP A 56 -3.97 8.93 -3.79
C ASP A 56 -3.16 7.62 -3.79
N ILE A 57 -2.52 7.28 -2.67
CA ILE A 57 -1.80 6.00 -2.50
C ILE A 57 -2.76 4.82 -2.70
N GLY A 58 -3.95 4.86 -2.09
CA GLY A 58 -4.98 3.82 -2.26
C GLY A 58 -5.43 3.66 -3.71
N GLY A 59 -5.61 4.77 -4.43
CA GLY A 59 -5.93 4.78 -5.86
C GLY A 59 -4.83 4.15 -6.72
N MET A 60 -3.56 4.44 -6.44
CA MET A 60 -2.42 3.83 -7.14
C MET A 60 -2.35 2.31 -6.92
N LEU A 61 -2.59 1.84 -5.69
CA LEU A 61 -2.65 0.41 -5.37
C LEU A 61 -3.80 -0.29 -6.11
N TYR A 62 -4.99 0.32 -6.12
CA TYR A 62 -6.15 -0.21 -6.85
C TYR A 62 -5.91 -0.29 -8.35
N GLN A 63 -5.31 0.75 -8.93
CA GLN A 63 -4.96 0.76 -10.34
C GLN A 63 -3.95 -0.34 -10.68
N ALA A 64 -2.88 -0.50 -9.89
CA ALA A 64 -1.86 -1.52 -10.13
C ALA A 64 -2.47 -2.93 -10.18
N GLN A 65 -3.31 -3.26 -9.20
CA GLN A 65 -3.98 -4.57 -9.16
C GLN A 65 -4.99 -4.78 -10.28
N PHE A 66 -5.72 -3.72 -10.65
CA PHE A 66 -6.63 -3.80 -11.79
C PHE A 66 -5.87 -4.13 -13.09
N GLN A 67 -4.69 -3.53 -13.29
CA GLN A 67 -3.84 -3.88 -14.42
C GLN A 67 -3.33 -5.32 -14.32
N GLU A 68 -2.85 -5.76 -13.15
CA GLU A 68 -2.41 -7.16 -12.96
C GLU A 68 -3.53 -8.17 -13.29
N ARG A 69 -4.76 -7.92 -12.85
CA ARG A 69 -5.93 -8.76 -13.19
C ARG A 69 -6.24 -8.75 -14.68
N LYS A 70 -6.16 -7.58 -15.32
CA LYS A 70 -6.41 -7.43 -16.76
C LYS A 70 -5.36 -8.15 -17.61
N PHE A 71 -4.11 -8.21 -17.14
CA PHE A 71 -2.99 -8.88 -17.80
C PHE A 71 -2.77 -10.33 -17.35
N ARG A 72 -3.55 -10.86 -16.41
CA ARG A 72 -3.59 -12.30 -16.11
C ARG A 72 -4.45 -13.01 -17.17
N PRO A 73 -3.86 -13.77 -18.13
CA PRO A 73 -4.67 -14.57 -19.04
C PRO A 73 -5.48 -15.58 -18.22
N HIS A 74 -6.77 -15.67 -18.50
CA HIS A 74 -7.63 -16.71 -17.95
C HIS A 74 -7.18 -18.03 -18.58
N THR A 75 -6.29 -18.76 -17.91
CA THR A 75 -5.98 -20.17 -18.22
C THR A 75 -7.08 -21.07 -17.69
#